data_AF-A0A139P1X9-F1
#
_entry.id   AF-A0A139P1X9-F1
#
_cell.length_a   1.000
_cell.length_b   1.000
_cell.length_c   1.000
_cell.angle_alpha   90.00
_cell.angle_beta   90.00
_cell.angle_gamma   90.00
#
_symmetry.space_group_name_H-M   'P 1'
#
loop_
_entity.id
_entity.type
_entity.pdbx_description
1 polymer ?
#
loop_
_entity_poly.entity_id
_entity_poly.type
_entity_poly.pdbx_seq_one_letter_code
_entity_poly.pdbx_strand_id
1 'polypeptide(L)' 'MSNNGDNFLEELSELANQEDDRIWSESHLDGYSDFYKENETSELWWIDKLDAIGEHLFSFDQKKSTIYLRTIHIT' A
#
# COMPACT_ATOMS: atom_id res chain seq x y z
N MET A 1 -14.91 27.83 -23.03
CA MET A 1 -14.47 27.65 -21.64
C MET A 1 -14.31 26.16 -21.45
N SER A 2 -13.08 25.66 -21.31
CA SER A 2 -12.83 24.24 -21.07
C SER A 2 -13.10 23.98 -19.59
N ASN A 3 -14.06 23.13 -19.27
CA ASN A 3 -14.38 22.75 -17.91
C ASN A 3 -13.25 21.87 -17.38
N ASN A 4 -12.36 22.45 -16.57
CA ASN A 4 -11.27 21.72 -15.92
C ASN A 4 -11.76 20.67 -14.89
N GLY A 5 -13.06 20.67 -14.54
CA GLY A 5 -13.66 19.69 -13.63
C GLY A 5 -14.02 18.36 -14.29
N ASP A 6 -14.26 18.34 -15.60
CA ASP A 6 -14.72 17.15 -16.31
C ASP A 6 -13.56 16.13 -16.47
N ASN A 7 -12.33 16.63 -16.60
CA ASN A 7 -11.12 15.82 -16.78
C ASN A 7 -10.66 15.10 -15.50
N PHE A 8 -10.87 15.71 -14.34
CA PHE A 8 -10.47 15.13 -13.04
C PHE A 8 -11.35 13.94 -12.63
N LEU A 9 -12.65 14.03 -12.91
CA LEU A 9 -13.60 12.95 -12.61
C LEU A 9 -13.38 11.75 -13.53
N GLU A 10 -13.03 12.00 -14.79
CA GLU A 10 -12.65 10.96 -15.76
C GLU A 10 -11.38 10.23 -15.28
N GLU A 11 -10.33 10.95 -14.91
CA GLU A 11 -9.07 10.39 -14.37
C GLU A 11 -9.30 9.56 -13.09
N LEU A 12 -10.10 10.05 -12.14
CA LEU A 12 -10.46 9.28 -10.94
C LEU A 12 -11.27 8.03 -11.27
N SER A 13 -12.17 8.10 -12.27
CA SER A 13 -12.95 6.94 -12.70
C SER A 13 -12.07 5.88 -13.39
N GLU A 14 -11.06 6.29 -14.14
CA GLU A 14 -10.08 5.38 -14.74
C GLU A 14 -9.24 4.70 -13.66
N LEU A 15 -8.73 5.45 -12.67
CA LEU A 15 -7.99 4.90 -11.53
C LEU A 15 -8.82 3.95 -10.67
N ALA A 16 -10.09 4.27 -10.41
CA ALA A 16 -10.98 3.42 -9.62
C ALA A 16 -11.38 2.13 -10.35
N ASN A 17 -11.33 2.14 -11.69
CA ASN A 17 -11.62 0.97 -12.53
C ASN A 17 -10.36 0.17 -12.90
N GLN A 18 -9.16 0.60 -12.48
CA GLN A 18 -7.97 -0.24 -12.62
C GLN A 18 -8.09 -1.44 -11.69
N GLU A 19 -7.81 -2.63 -12.22
CA GLU A 19 -7.72 -3.82 -11.40
C GLU A 19 -6.57 -3.66 -10.41
N ASP A 20 -6.83 -3.96 -9.15
CA ASP A 20 -5.79 -3.97 -8.13
C ASP A 20 -4.95 -5.24 -8.28
N ASP A 21 -3.89 -5.14 -9.08
CA ASP A 21 -2.96 -6.24 -9.35
C ASP A 21 -2.06 -6.60 -8.14
N ARG A 22 -2.22 -5.90 -7.01
CA ARG A 22 -1.42 -6.16 -5.80
C ARG A 22 -1.79 -7.49 -5.18
N ILE A 23 -0.77 -8.17 -4.64
CA ILE A 23 -0.93 -9.43 -3.94
C ILE A 23 -1.06 -9.15 -2.45
N TRP A 24 -2.17 -9.61 -1.88
CA TRP A 24 -2.52 -9.41 -0.48
C TRP A 24 -2.25 -10.66 0.37
N SER A 25 -1.89 -10.45 1.64
CA SER A 25 -1.70 -11.49 2.65
C SER A 25 -2.14 -10.98 4.02
N GLU A 26 -2.96 -11.76 4.71
CA GLU A 26 -3.49 -11.38 6.03
C GLU A 26 -2.37 -11.07 7.03
N SER A 27 -2.44 -9.90 7.69
CA SER A 27 -1.40 -9.48 8.63
C SER A 27 -1.63 -9.97 10.06
N HIS A 28 -2.89 -10.14 10.47
CA HIS A 28 -3.29 -10.43 11.85
C HIS A 28 -2.79 -9.38 12.88
N LEU A 29 -2.50 -8.16 12.43
CA LEU A 29 -2.00 -7.08 13.28
C LEU A 29 -3.10 -6.04 13.54
N ASP A 30 -3.51 -5.90 14.79
CA ASP A 30 -4.51 -4.88 15.19
C ASP A 30 -3.96 -3.46 14.95
N GLY A 31 -4.74 -2.63 14.26
CA GLY A 31 -4.37 -1.25 13.92
C GLY A 31 -3.51 -1.12 12.65
N TYR A 32 -3.28 -2.21 11.93
CA TYR A 32 -2.55 -2.24 10.67
C TYR A 32 -3.38 -2.81 9.53
N SER A 33 -3.01 -2.48 8.29
CA SER A 33 -3.57 -3.11 7.10
C SER A 33 -3.10 -4.57 6.98
N ASP A 34 -3.66 -5.29 6.02
CA ASP A 34 -3.04 -6.51 5.53
C ASP A 34 -1.74 -6.20 4.78
N PHE A 35 -0.87 -7.20 4.66
CA PHE A 35 0.35 -7.07 3.90
C PHE A 35 0.04 -7.05 2.41
N TYR A 36 0.68 -6.18 1.64
CA TYR A 36 0.55 -6.13 0.20
C TYR A 36 1.90 -6.03 -0.52
N LYS A 37 1.97 -6.51 -1.75
CA LYS A 37 3.12 -6.30 -2.63
C LYS A 37 2.67 -6.04 -4.06
N GLU A 38 3.50 -5.35 -4.83
CA GLU A 38 3.14 -4.93 -6.20
C GLU A 38 3.00 -6.10 -7.17
N ASN A 39 3.82 -7.15 -7.00
CA ASN A 39 3.80 -8.32 -7.88
C ASN A 39 4.46 -9.54 -7.21
N GLU A 40 4.36 -10.73 -7.83
CA GLU A 40 4.91 -11.96 -7.27
C GLU A 40 6.43 -11.89 -7.05
N THR A 41 7.13 -11.19 -7.94
CA THR A 41 8.58 -11.00 -7.90
C THR A 41 9.04 -9.98 -6.85
N SER A 42 8.12 -9.24 -6.26
CA SER A 42 8.43 -8.28 -5.20
C SER A 42 8.80 -9.02 -3.93
N GLU A 43 10.01 -8.76 -3.45
CA GLU A 43 10.52 -9.26 -2.17
C GLU A 43 9.99 -8.44 -0.99
N LEU A 44 9.55 -7.21 -1.27
CA LEU A 44 9.01 -6.29 -0.28
C LEU A 44 7.50 -6.46 -0.11
N TRP A 45 7.09 -6.63 1.13
CA TRP A 45 5.71 -6.57 1.60
C TRP A 45 5.51 -5.27 2.37
N TRP A 46 4.54 -4.48 1.96
CA TRP A 46 4.14 -3.25 2.62
C TRP A 46 3.04 -3.53 3.63
N ILE A 47 3.00 -2.73 4.69
CA ILE A 47 1.89 -2.69 5.63
C ILE A 47 1.71 -1.25 6.11
N ASP A 48 0.47 -0.79 6.10
CA ASP A 48 0.12 0.55 6.53
C ASP A 48 -0.41 0.52 7.96
N LYS A 49 -0.03 1.52 8.75
CA LYS A 49 -0.64 1.74 10.06
C LYS A 49 -1.89 2.59 9.90
N LEU A 50 -3.04 2.06 10.26
CA LEU A 50 -4.33 2.72 10.03
C LEU A 50 -4.51 3.98 10.90
N ASP A 51 -3.79 4.05 12.02
CA ASP A 51 -3.86 5.15 13.00
C ASP A 51 -2.69 6.15 12.89
N ALA A 52 -1.86 6.06 11.84
CA ALA A 52 -0.73 6.98 11.64
C ALA A 52 -0.55 7.35 10.17
N ILE A 53 -0.34 8.65 9.91
CA ILE A 53 -0.02 9.16 8.57
C ILE A 53 1.50 9.40 8.52
N GLY A 54 2.18 8.79 7.55
CA GLY A 54 3.62 8.97 7.31
C GLY A 54 4.53 7.93 7.97
N GLU A 55 3.99 6.96 8.72
CA GLU A 55 4.75 5.80 9.18
C GLU A 55 4.66 4.68 8.13
N HIS A 56 5.71 4.51 7.32
CA HIS A 56 5.80 3.41 6.36
C HIS A 56 6.47 2.20 7.00
N LEU A 57 5.81 1.05 6.93
CA LEU A 57 6.32 -0.21 7.44
C LEU A 57 6.36 -1.21 6.29
N PHE A 58 7.45 -1.97 6.24
CA PHE A 58 7.63 -2.99 5.22
C PHE A 58 8.39 -4.18 5.80
N SER A 59 8.23 -5.34 5.17
CA SER A 59 8.93 -6.59 5.43
C SER A 59 9.59 -7.10 4.16
N PHE A 60 10.74 -7.76 4.28
CA PHE A 60 11.49 -8.33 3.15
C PHE A 60 11.35 -9.87 3.04
N ASP A 61 10.78 -10.52 4.06
CA ASP A 61 10.58 -11.97 4.06
C ASP A 61 9.21 -12.30 4.66
N GLN A 62 8.37 -13.01 3.89
CA GLN A 62 7.08 -13.51 4.35
C GLN A 62 7.27 -14.71 5.31
N LYS A 63 8.40 -15.42 5.21
CA LYS A 63 8.68 -16.64 5.97
C LYS A 63 9.52 -16.34 7.20
N LYS A 64 8.87 -16.49 8.37
CA LYS A 64 9.38 -16.35 9.75
C LYS A 64 9.51 -14.91 10.24
N SER A 65 8.45 -14.46 10.91
CA SER A 65 8.41 -13.83 12.25
C SER A 65 9.51 -12.85 12.70
N THR A 66 10.38 -12.37 11.82
CA THR A 66 11.38 -11.34 12.14
C THR A 66 11.04 -10.14 11.30
N ILE A 67 10.00 -9.44 11.73
CA ILE A 67 9.57 -8.19 11.13
C ILE A 67 10.63 -7.15 11.50
N TYR A 68 11.55 -6.84 10.59
CA TYR A 68 12.45 -5.70 10.75
C TYR A 68 11.66 -4.43 10.45
N LEU A 69 10.87 -3.96 11.42
CA LEU A 69 10.23 -2.65 11.34
C LEU A 69 11.31 -1.57 11.41
N ARG A 70 11.77 -1.09 10.25
CA ARG A 70 12.53 0.16 10.17
C ARG A 70 11.61 1.26 9.72
N THR A 71 11.15 2.08 10.66
CA THR A 71 10.49 3.35 10.35
C THR A 71 11.50 4.24 9.63
N ILE A 72 11.24 4.56 8.37
CA ILE A 72 11.99 5.57 7.63
C ILE A 72 11.27 6.90 7.83
N HIS A 73 11.88 7.83 8.57
CA HIS A 73 11.45 9.22 8.57
C HIS A 73 12.02 9.88 7.32
N ILE A 74 11.19 10.07 6.29
CA ILE A 74 11.56 10.86 5.12
C ILE A 74 11.37 12.34 5.53
N THR A 75 12.48 13.06 5.68
CA THR A 75 12.51 14.50 6.03
C THR A 75 12.78 15.33 4.79
#